data_AF-A0A543GHS2-F1
#
_entry.id   AF-A0A543GHS2-F1
#
_cell.length_a   1.000
_cell.length_b   1.000
_cell.length_c   1.000
_cell.angle_alpha   90.00
_cell.angle_beta   90.00
_cell.angle_gamma   90.00
#
_symmetry.space_group_name_H-M   'P 1'
#
loop_
_entity.id
_entity.type
_entity.pdbx_description
1 polymer ?
#
loop_
_entity_poly.entity_id
_entity_poly.type
_entity_poly.pdbx_seq_one_letter_code
_entity_poly.pdbx_strand_id
1 'polypeptide(L)'
;MTMPPSNAVLTRARVARRYVALVLVISGIAACVFNAMGTTGGVLGDLRFIVTIVFLVLGPGWAAAGFLRRAPAAHVWLLTAGVGVAVTLLIGQIMVSAAFWRPDLALYAVTVVSVPFLLRHAVVAQ
;
A
#
# COMPACT_ATOMS: atom_id res chain seq x y z
N MET A 1 9.91 -11.04 -33.21
CA MET A 1 9.54 -12.18 -32.36
C MET A 1 10.20 -12.01 -31.01
N THR A 2 9.46 -11.64 -29.97
CA THR A 2 10.00 -11.59 -28.60
C THR A 2 9.92 -13.01 -28.03
N MET A 3 11.06 -13.55 -27.57
CA MET A 3 11.06 -14.84 -26.88
C MET A 3 10.09 -14.79 -25.69
N PRO A 4 9.25 -15.82 -25.48
CA PRO A 4 8.42 -15.88 -24.28
C PRO A 4 9.31 -15.86 -23.03
N PRO A 5 8.94 -15.11 -21.98
CA PRO A 5 9.75 -15.00 -20.78
C PRO A 5 9.94 -16.38 -20.13
N SER A 6 11.19 -16.70 -19.79
CA SER A 6 11.54 -17.95 -19.11
C SER A 6 10.77 -18.13 -17.80
N ASN A 7 10.43 -19.37 -17.46
CA ASN A 7 9.71 -19.73 -16.22
C ASN A 7 10.35 -19.13 -14.96
N ALA A 8 11.67 -18.98 -14.93
CA ALA A 8 12.41 -18.37 -13.82
C ALA A 8 12.10 -16.88 -13.61
N VAL A 9 11.82 -16.14 -14.69
CA VAL A 9 11.46 -14.71 -14.61
C VAL A 9 10.06 -14.54 -14.04
N LEU A 10 9.14 -15.43 -14.45
CA LEU A 10 7.75 -15.42 -13.98
C LEU A 10 7.63 -15.80 -12.49
N THR A 11 8.44 -16.74 -11.99
CA THR A 11 8.50 -17.04 -10.55
C THR A 11 9.07 -15.89 -9.73
N ARG A 12 10.17 -15.27 -10.17
CA ARG A 12 10.75 -14.10 -9.49
C ARG A 12 9.76 -12.93 -9.41
N ALA A 13 9.05 -12.64 -10.50
CA ALA A 13 8.05 -11.58 -10.53
C ALA A 13 6.88 -11.84 -9.57
N ARG A 14 6.41 -13.09 -9.47
CA ARG A 14 5.37 -13.48 -8.50
C ARG A 14 5.84 -13.31 -7.05
N VAL A 15 7.04 -13.80 -6.76
CA VAL A 15 7.66 -13.68 -5.43
C VAL A 15 7.80 -12.21 -5.04
N ALA A 16 8.32 -11.36 -5.93
CA ALA A 16 8.47 -9.93 -5.66
C ALA A 16 7.13 -9.25 -5.32
N ARG A 17 6.06 -9.52 -6.07
CA ARG A 17 4.72 -8.97 -5.78
C ARG A 17 4.19 -9.40 -4.41
N ARG A 18 4.38 -10.66 -4.06
CA ARG A 18 4.01 -11.18 -2.73
C ARG A 18 4.77 -10.48 -1.61
N TYR A 19 6.09 -10.31 -1.77
CA TYR A 19 6.90 -9.59 -0.78
C TYR A 19 6.44 -8.16 -0.59
N VAL A 20 6.18 -7.42 -1.67
CA VAL A 20 5.69 -6.04 -1.58
C VAL A 20 4.35 -5.99 -0.84
N ALA A 21 3.41 -6.88 -1.16
CA ALA A 21 2.12 -6.94 -0.47
C ALA A 21 2.29 -7.20 1.04
N LEU A 22 3.15 -8.15 1.44
CA LEU A 22 3.41 -8.44 2.85
C LEU A 22 4.09 -7.28 3.57
N VAL A 23 5.07 -6.63 2.94
CA VAL A 23 5.73 -5.44 3.50
C VAL A 23 4.71 -4.34 3.74
N LEU A 24 3.81 -4.08 2.78
CA LEU A 24 2.77 -3.07 2.93
C LEU A 24 1.75 -3.42 4.02
N VAL A 25 1.39 -4.69 4.19
CA VAL A 25 0.56 -5.13 5.33
C VAL A 25 1.25 -4.82 6.66
N ILE A 26 2.52 -5.20 6.79
CA ILE A 26 3.31 -4.92 7.99
C ILE A 26 3.42 -3.41 8.22
N SER A 27 3.67 -2.63 7.18
CA SER A 27 3.73 -1.16 7.26
C SER A 27 2.40 -0.56 7.73
N GLY A 28 1.27 -0.97 7.16
CA GLY A 28 -0.04 -0.46 7.58
C GLY A 28 -0.34 -0.77 9.04
N ILE A 29 -0.10 -2.01 9.48
CA ILE A 29 -0.31 -2.42 10.87
C ILE A 29 0.64 -1.64 11.80
N ALA A 30 1.93 -1.55 11.47
CA ALA A 30 2.90 -0.83 12.27
C ALA A 30 2.57 0.66 12.36
N ALA A 31 2.17 1.30 11.26
CA ALA A 31 1.71 2.69 11.27
C ALA A 31 0.53 2.88 12.23
N CYS A 32 -0.45 1.96 12.21
CA CYS A 32 -1.60 2.00 13.11
C CYS A 32 -1.18 1.86 14.58
N VAL A 33 -0.27 0.93 14.88
CA VAL A 33 0.26 0.68 16.23
C VAL A 33 1.03 1.91 16.74
N PHE A 34 1.96 2.46 15.95
CA PHE A 34 2.68 3.68 16.32
C PHE A 34 1.76 4.88 16.54
N ASN A 35 0.71 5.01 15.72
CA ASN A 35 -0.28 6.06 15.90
C ASN A 35 -1.09 5.87 17.20
N ALA A 36 -1.50 4.63 17.51
CA ALA A 36 -2.22 4.31 18.74
C ALA A 36 -1.38 4.53 20.01
N MET A 37 -0.07 4.28 19.95
CA MET A 37 0.86 4.54 21.04
C MET A 37 1.22 6.03 21.21
N GLY A 38 0.74 6.92 20.34
CA GLY A 38 1.08 8.34 20.39
C GLY A 38 2.57 8.60 20.17
N THR A 39 3.25 7.76 19.37
CA THR A 39 4.71 7.86 19.17
C THR A 39 5.06 9.15 18.42
N THR A 40 5.74 10.07 19.10
CA THR A 40 6.16 11.37 18.56
C THR A 40 7.62 11.67 18.87
N GLY A 41 8.33 12.24 17.89
CA GLY A 41 9.73 12.69 18.06
C GLY A 41 10.75 11.55 18.07
N GLY A 42 12.01 11.92 17.81
CA GLY A 42 13.14 11.00 17.75
C GLY A 42 13.03 9.92 16.67
N VAL A 43 13.89 8.90 16.76
CA VAL A 43 14.00 7.82 15.76
C VAL A 43 12.68 7.07 15.57
N LEU A 44 11.92 6.85 16.64
CA LEU A 44 10.62 6.17 16.57
C LEU A 44 9.55 7.04 15.89
N GLY A 45 9.59 8.36 16.07
CA GLY A 45 8.74 9.30 15.35
C GLY A 45 9.05 9.31 13.84
N ASP A 46 10.32 9.31 13.48
CA ASP A 46 10.76 9.24 12.08
C ASP A 46 10.35 7.92 11.42
N LEU A 47 10.50 6.81 12.15
CA LEU A 47 10.07 5.50 11.68
C LEU A 47 8.55 5.45 11.46
N ARG A 48 7.76 5.98 12.41
CA ARG A 48 6.30 6.10 12.24
C ARG A 48 5.97 6.88 10.98
N PHE A 49 6.64 8.01 10.74
CA PHE A 49 6.41 8.85 9.58
C PHE A 49 6.70 8.09 8.27
N ILE A 50 7.88 7.49 8.15
CA ILE A 50 8.29 6.75 6.95
C ILE A 50 7.32 5.61 6.66
N VAL A 51 7.00 4.80 7.67
CA VAL A 51 6.12 3.64 7.52
C VAL A 51 4.71 4.07 7.13
N THR A 52 4.20 5.17 7.71
CA THR A 52 2.89 5.73 7.38
C THR A 52 2.86 6.24 5.95
N ILE A 53 3.86 7.00 5.50
CA ILE A 53 3.92 7.52 4.13
C ILE A 53 4.02 6.38 3.12
N VAL A 54 4.92 5.42 3.33
CA VAL A 54 5.07 4.28 2.44
C VAL A 54 3.74 3.54 2.31
N PHE A 55 3.04 3.32 3.42
CA PHE A 55 1.74 2.66 3.38
C PHE A 55 0.66 3.49 2.67
N LEU A 56 0.53 4.78 2.96
CA LEU A 56 -0.50 5.61 2.33
C LEU A 56 -0.28 5.80 0.83
N VAL A 57 0.99 5.95 0.41
CA VAL A 57 1.35 6.13 -1.01
C VAL A 57 1.20 4.85 -1.83
N LEU A 58 1.44 3.68 -1.24
CA LEU A 58 1.50 2.42 -2.00
C LEU A 58 0.43 1.41 -1.63
N GLY A 59 -0.04 1.37 -0.38
CA GLY A 59 -0.96 0.37 0.17
C GLY A 59 -2.29 0.27 -0.59
N PRO A 60 -3.06 1.36 -0.73
CA PRO A 60 -4.34 1.35 -1.44
C PRO A 60 -4.18 0.97 -2.92
N GLY A 61 -3.11 1.47 -3.55
CA GLY A 61 -2.81 1.16 -4.94
C GLY A 61 -2.46 -0.31 -5.15
N TRP A 62 -1.61 -0.89 -4.30
CA TRP A 62 -1.27 -2.31 -4.37
C TRP A 62 -2.44 -3.23 -4.05
N ALA A 63 -3.34 -2.82 -3.16
CA ALA A 63 -4.61 -3.51 -2.94
C ALA A 63 -5.43 -3.60 -4.24
N ALA A 64 -5.45 -2.52 -5.04
CA ALA A 64 -6.12 -2.49 -6.34
C ALA A 64 -5.35 -3.19 -7.47
N ALA A 65 -4.01 -3.27 -7.39
CA ALA A 65 -3.17 -3.90 -8.43
C ALA A 65 -3.50 -5.39 -8.66
N GLY A 66 -4.08 -6.07 -7.67
CA GLY A 66 -4.57 -7.44 -7.81
C GLY A 66 -5.65 -7.64 -8.88
N PHE A 67 -6.28 -6.57 -9.36
CA PHE A 67 -7.29 -6.63 -10.41
C PHE A 67 -6.73 -6.41 -11.82
N LEU A 68 -5.46 -5.99 -11.96
CA LEU A 68 -4.83 -5.78 -13.25
C LEU A 68 -4.41 -7.12 -13.89
N ARG A 69 -5.00 -7.44 -15.05
CA ARG A 69 -4.61 -8.60 -15.85
C ARG A 69 -3.45 -8.26 -16.77
N ARG A 70 -2.34 -9.00 -16.68
CA ARG A 70 -1.21 -8.99 -17.63
C ARG A 70 -0.59 -7.60 -17.91
N ALA A 71 -0.51 -6.74 -16.89
CA ALA A 71 0.15 -5.45 -17.02
C ALA A 71 1.69 -5.55 -16.88
N PRO A 72 2.48 -4.82 -17.69
CA PRO A 72 3.93 -4.68 -17.50
C PRO A 72 4.28 -4.14 -16.11
N ALA A 73 5.42 -4.55 -15.56
CA ALA A 73 5.80 -4.20 -14.19
C ALA A 73 5.82 -2.68 -13.92
N ALA A 74 6.37 -1.89 -14.85
CA ALA A 74 6.42 -0.43 -14.72
C ALA A 74 5.01 0.20 -14.64
N HIS A 75 4.05 -0.31 -15.42
CA HIS A 75 2.67 0.16 -15.38
C HIS A 75 1.99 -0.15 -14.05
N VAL A 76 2.26 -1.33 -13.47
CA VAL A 76 1.74 -1.68 -12.14
C VAL A 76 2.28 -0.70 -11.09
N TRP A 77 3.59 -0.45 -11.08
CA TRP A 77 4.19 0.48 -10.13
C TRP A 77 3.63 1.91 -10.25
N LEU A 78 3.58 2.45 -11.47
CA LEU A 78 3.01 3.78 -11.71
C LEU A 78 1.54 3.86 -11.28
N LEU A 79 0.73 2.85 -11.61
CA LEU A 79 -0.67 2.82 -11.23
C LEU A 79 -0.82 2.72 -9.70
N THR A 80 -0.06 1.86 -9.04
CA THR A 80 -0.14 1.70 -7.58
C THR A 80 0.22 3.00 -6.85
N ALA A 81 1.31 3.66 -7.24
CA ALA A 81 1.72 4.92 -6.66
C ALA A 81 0.68 6.03 -6.95
N GLY A 82 0.22 6.14 -8.19
CA GLY A 82 -0.78 7.13 -8.58
C GLY A 82 -2.10 6.95 -7.83
N VAL A 83 -2.60 5.71 -7.72
CA VAL A 83 -3.83 5.41 -6.98
C VAL A 83 -3.66 5.68 -5.49
N GLY A 84 -2.56 5.27 -4.86
CA GLY A 84 -2.35 5.52 -3.43
C GLY A 84 -2.24 7.02 -3.11
N VAL A 85 -1.50 7.78 -3.92
CA VAL A 85 -1.45 9.25 -3.80
C VAL A 85 -2.83 9.87 -3.99
N ALA A 86 -3.55 9.51 -5.06
CA ALA A 86 -4.87 10.06 -5.34
C ALA A 86 -5.88 9.77 -4.22
N VAL A 87 -5.90 8.53 -3.72
CA VAL A 87 -6.77 8.13 -2.59
C VAL A 87 -6.42 8.93 -1.33
N THR A 88 -5.13 9.07 -1.01
CA THR A 88 -4.69 9.82 0.17
C THR A 88 -5.06 11.29 0.10
N LEU A 89 -4.84 11.92 -1.06
CA LEU A 89 -5.21 13.33 -1.28
C LEU A 89 -6.72 13.52 -1.28
N LEU A 90 -7.49 12.60 -1.88
CA LEU A 90 -8.94 12.66 -1.87
C LEU A 90 -9.51 12.54 -0.46
N ILE A 91 -9.00 11.61 0.36
CA ILE A 91 -9.40 11.49 1.76
C ILE A 91 -9.07 12.78 2.53
N GLY A 92 -7.87 13.33 2.33
CA GLY A 92 -7.49 14.62 2.92
C GLY A 92 -8.44 15.74 2.51
N GLN A 93 -8.79 15.82 1.22
CA GLN A 93 -9.73 16.80 0.71
C GLN A 93 -11.14 16.62 1.29
N ILE A 94 -11.63 15.37 1.40
CA ILE A 94 -12.93 15.07 2.03
C ILE A 94 -12.93 15.53 3.48
N MET A 95 -11.88 15.25 4.25
CA MET A 95 -11.77 15.68 5.65
C MET A 95 -11.79 17.20 5.79
N VAL A 96 -11.09 17.92 4.92
CA VAL A 96 -11.11 19.40 4.88
C VAL A 96 -12.50 19.91 4.53
N SER A 97 -13.11 19.40 3.45
CA SER A 97 -14.43 19.83 2.99
C SER A 97 -15.55 19.50 3.98
N ALA A 98 -15.42 18.42 4.75
CA ALA A 98 -16.38 18.03 5.78
C ALA A 98 -16.11 18.70 7.14
N ALA A 99 -15.08 19.55 7.26
CA ALA A 99 -14.61 20.13 8.53
C ALA A 99 -14.36 19.08 9.64
N PHE A 100 -13.97 17.86 9.24
CA PHE A 100 -13.76 16.74 10.15
C PHE A 100 -12.32 16.21 10.02
N TRP A 101 -11.39 16.88 10.70
CA TRP A 101 -9.96 16.56 10.63
C TRP A 101 -9.56 15.44 11.60
N ARG A 102 -9.78 14.19 11.18
CA ARG A 102 -9.37 12.96 11.88
C ARG A 102 -8.43 12.08 11.04
N PRO A 103 -7.14 12.48 10.87
CA PRO A 103 -6.17 11.72 10.08
C PRO A 103 -5.84 10.34 10.68
N ASP A 104 -6.02 10.19 11.99
CA ASP A 104 -5.94 8.92 12.71
C ASP A 104 -6.97 7.91 12.20
N LEU A 105 -8.25 8.33 12.14
CA LEU A 105 -9.33 7.47 11.66
C LEU A 105 -9.17 7.15 10.17
N ALA A 106 -8.71 8.11 9.37
CA ALA A 106 -8.40 7.89 7.96
C ALA A 106 -7.34 6.80 7.77
N LEU A 107 -6.23 6.85 8.53
CA LEU A 107 -5.21 5.81 8.50
C LEU A 107 -5.78 4.44 8.86
N TYR A 108 -6.59 4.35 9.92
CA TYR A 108 -7.21 3.11 10.34
C TYR A 108 -8.17 2.56 9.27
N ALA A 109 -9.03 3.41 8.71
CA ALA A 109 -9.98 3.03 7.67
C ALA A 109 -9.26 2.51 6.41
N VAL A 110 -8.25 3.24 5.93
CA VAL A 110 -7.45 2.82 4.77
C VAL A 110 -6.74 1.49 5.03
N THR A 111 -6.23 1.29 6.24
CA THR A 111 -5.59 0.04 6.64
C THR A 111 -6.59 -1.12 6.64
N VAL A 112 -7.73 -0.95 7.31
CA VAL A 112 -8.80 -1.97 7.38
C VAL A 112 -9.29 -2.36 5.98
N VAL A 113 -9.42 -1.39 5.07
CA VAL A 113 -9.85 -1.66 3.69
C VAL A 113 -8.75 -2.34 2.89
N SER A 114 -7.50 -1.86 2.97
CA SER A 114 -6.42 -2.32 2.08
C SER A 114 -5.86 -3.68 2.48
N VAL A 115 -5.72 -3.96 3.78
CA VAL A 115 -5.05 -5.17 4.30
C VAL A 115 -5.69 -6.48 3.80
N PRO A 116 -7.03 -6.66 3.82
CA PRO A 116 -7.66 -7.87 3.28
C PRO A 116 -7.31 -8.11 1.81
N PHE A 117 -7.29 -7.06 0.98
CA PHE A 117 -6.92 -7.19 -0.43
C PHE A 117 -5.44 -7.49 -0.62
N LEU A 118 -4.57 -6.86 0.17
CA LEU A 118 -3.12 -7.15 0.15
C LEU A 118 -2.83 -8.59 0.57
N LEU A 119 -3.49 -9.09 1.62
CA LEU A 119 -3.37 -10.49 2.07
C LEU A 119 -3.90 -11.46 1.02
N ARG A 120 -5.08 -11.17 0.45
CA ARG A 120 -5.60 -11.93 -0.69
C ARG A 120 -4.60 -11.94 -1.84
N HIS A 121 -3.99 -10.80 -2.15
CA HIS A 121 -2.98 -10.71 -3.20
C HIS A 121 -1.73 -11.55 -2.89
N ALA A 122 -1.26 -11.52 -1.64
CA ALA A 122 -0.11 -12.29 -1.19
C ALA A 122 -0.35 -13.82 -1.20
N VAL A 123 -1.58 -14.27 -0.99
CA VAL A 123 -1.94 -15.70 -0.93
C VAL A 123 -2.37 -16.24 -2.30
N VAL A 124 -3.20 -15.47 -3.03
CA VAL A 124 -3.88 -15.91 -4.27
C VAL A 124 -3.13 -15.55 -5.54
N ALA A 125 -2.10 -14.70 -5.49
CA ALA A 125 -1.20 -14.51 -6.64
C ALA A 125 -0.35 -15.77 -6.90
N GLN A 126 -0.99 -16.82 -7.41
CA GLN A 126 -0.45 -18.05 -7.96
C GLN A 126 -0.55 -17.98 -9.50
#